data_AF-A0A0D3LAY3-F1
#
_entry.id   AF-A0A0D3LAY3-F1
#
_cell.length_a   1.000
_cell.length_b   1.000
_cell.length_c   1.000
_cell.angle_alpha   90.00
_cell.angle_beta   90.00
_cell.angle_gamma   90.00
#
_symmetry.space_group_name_H-M   'P 1'
#
loop_
_entity.id
_entity.type
_entity.pdbx_description
1 polymer ?
#
loop_
_entity_poly.entity_id
_entity_poly.type
_entity_poly.pdbx_seq_one_letter_code
_entity_poly.pdbx_strand_id
1 'polypeptide(L)'
;MKTIILSILALALLSCNNSSQREDIISSDSGKSPIDTALVKIENKLDNSFEVGFYSKSFTYCWIADKDTLDFRIGITEHVRDSSVQLRIFHRNPILFSKALDKINESLPLIEHDFNLDKLDYLYFESPVFYKDMTTELSRSYENEFGKKNISYNQLNEYLMDSWLEKKVGAFLNQFNKSTRRYGIEKFHLLEKEYYGQYLPNSDLSDYPPFSIHGMGVSVIINE
;
A
#
# COMPACT_ATOMS: atom_id res chain seq x y z
N MET A 1 -56.75 37.88 -45.84
CA MET A 1 -56.06 36.90 -46.70
C MET A 1 -54.60 36.82 -46.22
N LYS A 2 -54.18 35.66 -45.67
CA LYS A 2 -53.10 34.79 -46.21
C LYS A 2 -51.86 35.61 -46.69
N THR A 3 -50.63 35.48 -46.19
CA THR A 3 -49.92 34.28 -45.72
C THR A 3 -48.63 34.69 -44.98
N ILE A 4 -48.16 33.79 -44.13
CA ILE A 4 -46.89 33.73 -43.39
C ILE A 4 -45.70 33.60 -44.37
N ILE A 5 -44.48 33.98 -43.96
CA ILE A 5 -43.22 33.16 -43.99
C ILE A 5 -41.98 34.04 -43.74
N LEU A 6 -41.34 33.75 -42.59
CA LEU A 6 -39.92 33.96 -42.25
C LEU A 6 -39.00 33.44 -43.36
N SER A 7 -37.85 34.08 -43.58
CA SER A 7 -36.54 33.39 -43.67
C SER A 7 -35.36 34.36 -43.77
N ILE A 8 -34.55 34.35 -42.71
CA ILE A 8 -33.09 34.18 -42.66
C ILE A 8 -32.27 34.93 -43.72
N LEU A 9 -31.67 36.05 -43.30
CA LEU A 9 -30.53 36.67 -43.99
C LEU A 9 -29.24 36.11 -43.41
N ALA A 10 -28.49 35.39 -44.24
CA ALA A 10 -27.08 35.07 -44.04
C ALA A 10 -26.21 36.11 -44.79
N LEU A 11 -24.89 36.01 -44.56
CA LEU A 11 -23.75 36.79 -45.08
C LEU A 11 -23.36 37.98 -44.17
N ALA A 12 -22.35 37.80 -43.33
CA ALA A 12 -20.91 37.77 -43.63
C ALA A 12 -20.35 39.17 -43.85
N LEU A 13 -19.25 39.48 -43.13
CA LEU A 13 -18.04 40.15 -43.60
C LEU A 13 -17.33 40.87 -42.44
N LEU A 14 -16.35 40.20 -41.84
CA LEU A 14 -15.01 40.74 -41.56
C LEU A 14 -14.07 39.52 -41.73
N SER A 15 -13.39 39.30 -42.88
CA SER A 15 -12.19 39.99 -43.38
C SER A 15 -11.08 40.02 -42.32
N CYS A 16 -9.82 39.60 -42.52
CA CYS A 16 -9.00 39.08 -43.63
C CYS A 16 -7.79 38.41 -42.95
N ASN A 17 -7.42 37.18 -43.29
CA ASN A 17 -6.42 36.79 -44.30
C ASN A 17 -4.95 37.00 -43.89
N ASN A 18 -4.24 35.90 -43.54
CA ASN A 18 -3.12 35.41 -44.35
C ASN A 18 -2.65 34.00 -43.95
N SER A 19 -2.51 33.18 -45.00
CA SER A 19 -1.90 31.84 -45.18
C SER A 19 -0.62 31.59 -44.35
N SER A 20 -0.20 30.37 -43.98
CA SER A 20 -0.10 29.06 -44.67
C SER A 20 0.21 27.99 -43.59
N GLN A 21 -0.25 26.73 -43.59
CA GLN A 21 0.13 25.57 -44.42
C GLN A 21 -0.66 24.34 -43.88
N ARG A 22 -0.78 23.30 -44.71
CA ARG A 22 -1.63 22.09 -44.54
C ARG A 22 -0.89 20.98 -43.73
N GLU A 23 -1.65 19.92 -43.38
CA GLU A 23 -1.27 18.62 -42.74
C GLU A 23 -1.39 18.61 -41.21
N ASP A 24 -2.05 17.67 -40.53
CA ASP A 24 -2.68 16.39 -40.89
C ASP A 24 -3.83 16.09 -39.93
N ILE A 25 -4.81 15.31 -40.40
CA ILE A 25 -5.75 14.60 -39.52
C ILE A 25 -4.94 13.53 -38.80
N ILE A 26 -4.53 13.81 -37.57
CA ILE A 26 -4.08 12.78 -36.64
C ILE A 26 -5.13 12.65 -35.55
N SER A 27 -5.86 11.55 -35.63
CA SER A 27 -6.57 10.93 -34.52
C SER A 27 -5.61 10.80 -33.34
N SER A 28 -5.62 11.74 -32.39
CA SER A 28 -4.85 11.64 -31.16
C SER A 28 -5.73 10.99 -30.08
N ASP A 29 -5.69 9.66 -30.05
CA ASP A 29 -5.70 8.97 -28.76
C ASP A 29 -4.40 9.39 -28.05
N SER A 30 -4.48 10.32 -27.11
CA SER A 30 -3.32 10.67 -26.30
C SER A 30 -3.71 11.32 -24.98
N GLY A 31 -3.44 10.57 -23.91
CA GLY A 31 -2.91 11.14 -22.68
C GLY A 31 -3.96 11.61 -21.69
N LYS A 32 -4.46 10.69 -20.87
CA LYS A 32 -4.68 11.07 -19.46
C LYS A 32 -3.33 11.59 -18.97
N SER A 33 -3.25 12.90 -18.73
CA SER A 33 -2.10 13.51 -18.07
C SER A 33 -1.77 12.67 -16.84
N PRO A 34 -0.50 12.28 -16.60
CA PRO A 34 -0.14 11.61 -15.37
C PRO A 34 -0.61 12.49 -14.22
N ILE A 35 -1.46 11.95 -13.35
CA ILE A 35 -1.87 12.65 -12.15
C ILE A 35 -0.61 12.77 -11.31
N ASP A 36 -0.17 14.00 -11.05
CA ASP A 36 1.02 14.26 -10.24
C ASP A 36 0.79 13.69 -8.84
N THR A 37 1.47 12.60 -8.53
CA THR A 37 1.44 11.99 -7.20
C THR A 37 2.61 12.53 -6.39
N ALA A 38 2.32 13.22 -5.30
CA ALA A 38 3.34 13.73 -4.39
C ALA A 38 3.34 12.92 -3.09
N LEU A 39 4.53 12.51 -2.63
CA LEU A 39 4.70 11.95 -1.29
C LEU A 39 4.64 13.10 -0.28
N VAL A 40 3.72 13.00 0.68
CA VAL A 40 3.48 14.01 1.71
C VAL A 40 3.77 13.42 3.08
N LYS A 41 4.45 14.21 3.92
CA LYS A 41 4.68 13.94 5.34
C LYS A 41 3.63 14.67 6.18
N ILE A 42 3.01 13.95 7.12
CA ILE A 42 2.06 14.48 8.08
C ILE A 42 2.60 14.19 9.48
N GLU A 43 2.81 15.22 10.28
CA GLU A 43 3.15 15.07 11.70
C GLU A 43 1.89 14.75 12.51
N ASN A 44 1.90 13.63 13.24
CA ASN A 44 0.80 13.21 14.09
C ASN A 44 0.96 13.85 15.46
N LYS A 45 -0.07 14.58 15.93
CA LYS A 45 -0.04 15.19 17.26
C LYS A 45 -0.13 14.13 18.35
N LEU A 46 0.78 14.21 19.33
CA LEU A 46 0.88 13.28 20.46
C LEU A 46 0.23 13.82 21.75
N ASP A 47 -0.52 14.92 21.67
CA ASP A 47 -0.98 15.68 22.83
C ASP A 47 -2.30 15.18 23.45
N ASN A 48 -3.00 14.22 22.82
CA ASN A 48 -4.32 13.73 23.27
C ASN A 48 -4.60 12.24 23.01
N SER A 49 -3.57 11.38 22.92
CA SER A 49 -3.74 9.94 22.67
C SER A 49 -3.23 9.07 23.81
N PHE A 50 -3.58 7.78 23.81
CA PHE A 50 -2.99 6.76 24.70
C PHE A 50 -1.47 6.61 24.51
N GLU A 51 -0.91 7.28 23.50
CA GLU A 51 0.50 7.25 23.11
C GLU A 51 1.32 8.36 23.79
N VAL A 52 0.66 9.28 24.51
CA VAL A 52 1.31 10.33 25.31
C VAL A 52 2.33 9.68 26.25
N GLY A 53 3.60 10.05 26.10
CA GLY A 53 4.70 9.54 26.92
C GLY A 53 5.33 8.23 26.43
N PHE A 54 4.77 7.57 25.41
CA PHE A 54 5.38 6.40 24.77
C PHE A 54 6.24 6.76 23.57
N TYR A 55 5.79 7.70 22.74
CA TYR A 55 6.49 8.13 21.53
C TYR A 55 7.05 9.54 21.67
N SER A 56 8.27 9.75 21.17
CA SER A 56 8.91 11.06 21.02
C SER A 56 8.49 11.72 19.70
N LYS A 57 8.24 10.93 18.66
CA LYS A 57 7.83 11.36 17.32
C LYS A 57 6.85 10.37 16.71
N SER A 58 5.92 10.86 15.89
CA SER A 58 4.99 10.02 15.12
C SER A 58 4.62 10.71 13.83
N PHE A 59 5.05 10.19 12.68
CA PHE A 59 4.76 10.75 11.36
C PHE A 59 4.00 9.74 10.49
N THR A 60 3.18 10.26 9.58
CA THR A 60 2.50 9.49 8.53
C THR A 60 2.97 9.98 7.17
N TYR A 61 3.42 9.06 6.31
CA TYR A 61 3.79 9.32 4.94
C TYR A 61 2.74 8.71 4.01
N CYS A 62 2.21 9.51 3.08
CA CYS A 62 1.23 9.05 2.11
C CYS A 62 1.37 9.80 0.79
N TRP A 63 0.94 9.16 -0.31
CA TRP A 63 0.89 9.81 -1.61
C TRP A 63 -0.44 10.52 -1.76
N ILE A 64 -0.40 11.73 -2.29
CA ILE A 64 -1.59 12.50 -2.64
C ILE A 64 -1.63 12.65 -4.16
N ALA A 65 -2.79 12.33 -4.74
CA ALA A 65 -3.16 12.63 -6.11
C ALA A 65 -4.21 13.75 -6.05
N ASP A 66 -3.87 14.94 -6.57
CA ASP A 66 -4.68 16.16 -6.46
C ASP A 66 -5.04 16.54 -5.01
N LYS A 67 -6.17 16.04 -4.50
CA LYS A 67 -6.71 16.28 -3.14
C LYS A 67 -6.97 14.99 -2.35
N ASP A 68 -6.83 13.82 -2.99
CA ASP A 68 -7.13 12.54 -2.40
C ASP A 68 -5.83 11.82 -2.01
N THR A 69 -5.77 11.34 -0.77
CA THR A 69 -4.70 10.44 -0.35
C THR A 69 -4.91 9.11 -1.04
N LEU A 70 -3.90 8.61 -1.76
CA LEU A 70 -3.85 7.20 -2.12
C LEU A 70 -4.02 6.36 -0.85
N ASP A 71 -4.72 5.25 -0.99
CA ASP A 71 -5.14 4.38 0.11
C ASP A 71 -3.98 3.86 1.00
N PHE A 72 -2.76 3.88 0.47
CA PHE A 72 -1.56 3.40 1.14
C PHE A 72 -0.90 4.46 2.02
N ARG A 73 -0.67 4.13 3.28
CA ARG A 73 -0.05 4.99 4.29
C ARG A 73 1.03 4.25 5.06
N ILE A 74 2.11 4.96 5.37
CA ILE A 74 3.22 4.46 6.19
C ILE A 74 3.24 5.30 7.47
N GLY A 75 2.88 4.70 8.59
CA GLY A 75 3.07 5.29 9.91
C GLY A 75 4.45 4.92 10.45
N ILE A 76 5.14 5.88 11.06
CA ILE A 76 6.41 5.63 11.75
C ILE A 76 6.44 6.36 13.07
N THR A 77 6.92 5.68 14.11
CA THR A 77 7.01 6.22 15.47
C THR A 77 8.39 5.97 16.05
N GLU A 78 8.84 6.87 16.92
CA GLU A 78 10.07 6.73 17.69
C GLU A 78 9.69 6.68 19.18
N HIS A 79 10.22 5.71 19.94
CA HIS A 79 9.95 5.58 21.36
C HIS A 79 10.77 6.54 22.21
N VAL A 80 10.17 7.07 23.27
CA VAL A 80 10.88 7.91 24.26
C VAL A 80 11.95 7.12 25.01
N ARG A 81 11.68 5.85 25.32
CA ARG A 81 12.49 5.04 26.25
C ARG A 81 13.90 4.76 25.74
N ASP A 82 14.03 4.37 24.48
CA ASP A 82 15.25 3.82 23.88
C ASP A 82 15.48 4.31 22.44
N SER A 83 14.65 5.23 21.97
CA SER A 83 14.65 5.74 20.59
C SER A 83 14.43 4.65 19.54
N SER A 84 13.85 3.51 19.91
CA SER A 84 13.52 2.48 18.93
C SER A 84 12.44 2.97 17.96
N VAL A 85 12.56 2.58 16.70
CA VAL A 85 11.72 3.04 15.60
C VAL A 85 10.82 1.92 15.12
N GLN A 86 9.53 2.20 15.00
CA GLN A 86 8.54 1.27 14.48
C GLN A 86 7.95 1.79 13.18
N LEU A 87 7.82 0.92 12.18
CA LEU A 87 7.17 1.24 10.91
C LEU A 87 5.93 0.37 10.71
N ARG A 88 4.81 1.01 10.36
CA ARG A 88 3.50 0.37 10.21
C ARG A 88 2.88 0.75 8.87
N ILE A 89 2.33 -0.24 8.18
CA ILE A 89 1.70 -0.09 6.87
C ILE A 89 0.20 -0.21 7.02
N PHE A 90 -0.52 0.76 6.45
CA PHE A 90 -1.98 0.79 6.46
C PHE A 90 -2.51 1.01 5.04
N HIS A 91 -3.49 0.21 4.65
CA HIS A 91 -4.25 0.33 3.40
C HIS A 91 -5.58 -0.40 3.53
N ARG A 92 -6.56 -0.05 2.70
CA ARG A 92 -7.93 -0.61 2.75
C ARG A 92 -8.22 -1.52 1.57
N ASN A 93 -7.52 -1.34 0.46
CA ASN A 93 -7.69 -2.12 -0.77
C ASN A 93 -6.55 -3.12 -0.90
N PRO A 94 -6.83 -4.33 -1.44
CA PRO A 94 -5.78 -5.30 -1.68
C PRO A 94 -4.67 -4.75 -2.58
N ILE A 95 -3.43 -5.05 -2.23
CA ILE A 95 -2.24 -4.73 -3.02
C ILE A 95 -1.34 -5.96 -3.14
N LEU A 96 -0.22 -5.82 -3.86
CA LEU A 96 0.85 -6.79 -3.79
C LEU A 96 1.79 -6.42 -2.64
N PHE A 97 2.25 -7.40 -1.87
CA PHE A 97 3.24 -7.19 -0.83
C PHE A 97 4.55 -6.63 -1.39
N SER A 98 4.97 -7.13 -2.55
CA SER A 98 6.09 -6.56 -3.31
C SER A 98 5.92 -5.06 -3.54
N LYS A 99 4.75 -4.63 -4.01
CA LYS A 99 4.43 -3.21 -4.22
C LYS A 99 4.37 -2.42 -2.91
N ALA A 100 3.96 -3.04 -1.81
CA ALA A 100 4.02 -2.41 -0.49
C ALA A 100 5.47 -2.12 -0.07
N LEU A 101 6.37 -3.09 -0.25
CA LEU A 101 7.81 -2.91 0.01
C LEU A 101 8.43 -1.84 -0.90
N ASP A 102 8.08 -1.84 -2.19
CA ASP A 102 8.55 -0.81 -3.13
C ASP A 102 8.15 0.59 -2.67
N LYS A 103 6.89 0.76 -2.22
CA LYS A 103 6.44 2.04 -1.65
C LYS A 103 7.18 2.42 -0.39
N ILE A 104 7.48 1.46 0.49
CA ILE A 104 8.31 1.76 1.66
C ILE A 104 9.68 2.28 1.21
N ASN A 105 10.34 1.57 0.28
CA ASN A 105 11.63 1.97 -0.27
C ASN A 105 11.60 3.37 -0.91
N GLU A 106 10.56 3.69 -1.68
CA GLU A 106 10.35 5.03 -2.26
C GLU A 106 10.24 6.13 -1.19
N SER A 107 9.78 5.78 0.01
CA SER A 107 9.61 6.74 1.13
C SER A 107 10.83 6.86 2.03
N LEU A 108 11.77 5.91 1.97
CA LEU A 108 12.93 5.87 2.86
C LEU A 108 13.75 7.17 2.86
N PRO A 109 14.06 7.80 1.70
CA PRO A 109 14.85 9.03 1.72
C PRO A 109 14.20 10.15 2.54
N LEU A 110 12.87 10.23 2.53
CA LEU A 110 12.14 11.22 3.31
C LEU A 110 12.03 10.82 4.79
N ILE A 111 11.88 9.53 5.07
CA ILE A 111 11.83 8.98 6.43
C ILE A 111 13.18 9.16 7.15
N GLU A 112 14.29 8.92 6.47
CA GLU A 112 15.66 9.00 7.01
C GLU A 112 16.05 10.41 7.46
N HIS A 113 15.39 11.45 6.94
CA HIS A 113 15.56 12.81 7.44
C HIS A 113 15.02 13.02 8.85
N ASP A 114 14.06 12.20 9.27
CA ASP A 114 13.29 12.38 10.49
C ASP A 114 13.60 11.31 11.56
N PHE A 115 13.98 10.11 11.13
CA PHE A 115 14.20 8.92 11.96
C PHE A 115 15.54 8.26 11.70
N ASN A 116 16.16 7.74 12.76
CA ASN A 116 17.32 6.88 12.64
C ASN A 116 16.88 5.43 12.35
N LEU A 117 16.97 4.99 11.11
CA LEU A 117 16.57 3.63 10.72
C LEU A 117 17.50 2.52 11.24
N ASP A 118 18.69 2.85 11.75
CA ASP A 118 19.50 1.90 12.52
C ASP A 118 18.80 1.46 13.82
N LYS A 119 17.81 2.24 14.28
CA LYS A 119 16.98 1.95 15.45
C LYS A 119 15.65 1.27 15.09
N LEU A 120 15.44 0.90 13.83
CA LEU A 120 14.26 0.15 13.40
C LEU A 120 14.21 -1.21 14.10
N ASP A 121 13.18 -1.45 14.91
CA ASP A 121 13.02 -2.68 15.71
C ASP A 121 11.76 -3.49 15.37
N TYR A 122 10.83 -2.87 14.63
CA TYR A 122 9.51 -3.42 14.39
C TYR A 122 8.92 -2.99 13.05
N LEU A 123 8.39 -3.96 12.30
CA LEU A 123 7.49 -3.72 11.17
C LEU A 123 6.10 -4.29 11.46
N TYR A 124 5.08 -3.59 11.00
CA TYR A 124 3.71 -4.10 10.93
C TYR A 124 3.13 -3.95 9.54
N PHE A 125 2.56 -5.04 9.04
CA PHE A 125 1.78 -5.07 7.83
C PHE A 125 0.34 -5.44 8.16
N GLU A 126 -0.60 -4.93 7.38
CA GLU A 126 -2.01 -5.38 7.43
C GLU A 126 -2.17 -6.91 7.33
N SER A 127 -3.39 -7.39 7.56
CA SER A 127 -3.69 -8.82 7.47
C SER A 127 -3.21 -9.44 6.14
N PRO A 128 -2.64 -10.67 6.13
CA PRO A 128 -2.10 -11.29 4.93
C PRO A 128 -3.04 -11.27 3.73
N VAL A 129 -4.34 -11.42 3.96
CA VAL A 129 -5.38 -11.45 2.91
C VAL A 129 -5.38 -10.19 2.03
N PHE A 130 -4.94 -9.04 2.54
CA PHE A 130 -4.81 -7.82 1.74
C PHE A 130 -3.61 -7.82 0.79
N TYR A 131 -2.74 -8.83 0.85
CA TYR A 131 -1.57 -8.99 0.01
C TYR A 131 -1.71 -10.25 -0.85
N LYS A 132 -2.10 -10.10 -2.12
CA LYS A 132 -2.45 -11.25 -3.00
C LYS A 132 -1.27 -12.21 -3.20
N ASP A 133 -0.07 -11.70 -3.48
CA ASP A 133 1.14 -12.49 -3.69
C ASP A 133 1.58 -13.20 -2.41
N MET A 134 1.62 -12.50 -1.27
CA MET A 134 1.89 -13.10 0.03
C MET A 134 0.89 -14.21 0.36
N THR A 135 -0.40 -13.93 0.23
CA THR A 135 -1.47 -14.91 0.51
C THR A 135 -1.30 -16.14 -0.37
N THR A 136 -1.06 -15.97 -1.66
CA THR A 136 -0.89 -17.09 -2.59
C THR A 136 0.32 -17.96 -2.23
N GLU A 137 1.48 -17.34 -2.00
CA GLU A 137 2.71 -18.05 -1.70
C GLU A 137 2.67 -18.74 -0.34
N LEU A 138 2.15 -18.07 0.68
CA LEU A 138 2.03 -18.62 2.02
C LEU A 138 0.96 -19.71 2.10
N SER A 139 -0.20 -19.57 1.44
CA SER A 139 -1.20 -20.66 1.45
C SER A 139 -0.67 -21.93 0.82
N ARG A 140 0.03 -21.80 -0.32
CA ARG A 140 0.60 -22.93 -1.05
C ARG A 140 1.66 -23.66 -0.23
N SER A 141 2.62 -22.93 0.33
CA SER A 141 3.70 -23.54 1.11
C SER A 141 3.19 -24.09 2.45
N TYR A 142 2.24 -23.41 3.10
CA TYR A 142 1.57 -23.91 4.31
C TYR A 142 0.82 -25.21 4.07
N GLU A 143 0.05 -25.32 2.97
CA GLU A 143 -0.67 -26.55 2.64
C GLU A 143 0.28 -27.73 2.44
N ASN A 144 1.42 -27.50 1.80
CA ASN A 144 2.42 -28.54 1.57
C ASN A 144 3.04 -29.06 2.87
N GLU A 145 3.21 -28.19 3.88
CA GLU A 145 3.88 -28.55 5.14
C GLU A 145 2.89 -29.08 6.20
N PHE A 146 1.74 -28.43 6.36
CA PHE A 146 0.79 -28.70 7.44
C PHE A 146 -0.59 -29.18 6.96
N GLY A 147 -0.86 -29.11 5.65
CA GLY A 147 -2.21 -29.20 5.10
C GLY A 147 -3.08 -28.03 5.56
N LYS A 148 -4.40 -28.24 5.64
CA LYS A 148 -5.37 -27.24 6.13
C LYS A 148 -5.68 -27.39 7.62
N LYS A 149 -4.63 -27.53 8.43
CA LYS A 149 -4.76 -27.71 9.89
C LYS A 149 -4.27 -26.47 10.61
N ASN A 150 -4.90 -26.16 11.74
CA ASN A 150 -4.36 -25.15 12.66
C ASN A 150 -3.06 -25.66 13.29
N ILE A 151 -2.11 -24.75 13.49
CA ILE A 151 -0.82 -25.00 14.14
C ILE A 151 -0.63 -24.07 15.34
N SER A 152 0.36 -24.38 16.17
CA SER A 152 0.74 -23.49 17.28
C SER A 152 1.42 -22.21 16.77
N TYR A 153 1.43 -21.16 17.60
CA TYR A 153 2.15 -19.92 17.29
C TYR A 153 3.66 -20.12 17.10
N ASN A 154 4.27 -21.09 17.80
CA ASN A 154 5.69 -21.39 17.64
C ASN A 154 5.96 -21.98 16.25
N GLN A 155 5.16 -22.96 15.82
CA GLN A 155 5.25 -23.52 14.47
C GLN A 155 4.97 -22.47 13.40
N LEU A 156 3.99 -21.57 13.63
CA LEU A 156 3.72 -20.46 12.72
C LEU A 156 4.94 -19.54 12.58
N ASN A 157 5.60 -19.19 13.69
CA ASN A 157 6.81 -18.39 13.65
C ASN A 157 7.93 -19.10 12.85
N GLU A 158 8.22 -20.36 13.17
CA GLU A 158 9.23 -21.16 12.46
C GLU A 158 8.94 -21.24 10.96
N TYR A 159 7.70 -21.53 10.60
CA TYR A 159 7.24 -21.54 9.21
C TYR A 159 7.46 -20.19 8.51
N LEU A 160 7.06 -19.08 9.13
CA LEU A 160 7.19 -17.76 8.52
C LEU A 160 8.67 -17.35 8.35
N MET A 161 9.54 -17.74 9.30
CA MET A 161 10.99 -17.51 9.23
C MET A 161 11.65 -18.22 8.04
N ASP A 162 11.10 -19.34 7.55
CA ASP A 162 11.64 -20.06 6.38
C ASP A 162 10.85 -19.80 5.08
N SER A 163 9.85 -18.93 5.13
CA SER A 163 8.88 -18.75 4.05
C SER A 163 9.32 -17.79 2.94
N TRP A 164 8.48 -17.68 1.90
CA TRP A 164 8.60 -16.62 0.89
C TRP A 164 8.58 -15.22 1.49
N LEU A 165 7.83 -15.01 2.59
CA LEU A 165 7.74 -13.73 3.27
C LEU A 165 9.10 -13.30 3.83
N GLU A 166 9.81 -14.19 4.54
CA GLU A 166 11.15 -13.87 5.07
C GLU A 166 12.13 -13.54 3.95
N LYS A 167 12.07 -14.23 2.80
CA LYS A 167 12.94 -13.88 1.67
C LYS A 167 12.74 -12.44 1.19
N LYS A 168 11.52 -11.90 1.28
CA LYS A 168 11.19 -10.52 0.90
C LYS A 168 11.54 -9.53 2.00
N VAL A 169 11.12 -9.81 3.23
CA VAL A 169 11.37 -8.95 4.39
C VAL A 169 12.85 -8.91 4.75
N GLY A 170 13.54 -10.06 4.79
CA GLY A 170 14.97 -10.14 5.05
C GLY A 170 15.78 -9.37 4.00
N ALA A 171 15.41 -9.45 2.72
CA ALA A 171 16.04 -8.62 1.68
C ALA A 171 15.84 -7.11 1.93
N PHE A 172 14.64 -6.70 2.36
CA PHE A 172 14.36 -5.33 2.76
C PHE A 172 15.16 -4.91 4.01
N LEU A 173 15.24 -5.74 5.04
CA LEU A 173 15.95 -5.43 6.30
C LEU A 173 17.47 -5.41 6.13
N ASN A 174 18.02 -6.20 5.21
CA ASN A 174 19.45 -6.25 4.93
C ASN A 174 20.02 -4.89 4.48
N GLN A 175 19.20 -4.00 3.88
CA GLN A 175 19.66 -2.65 3.51
C GLN A 175 20.02 -1.79 4.73
N PHE A 176 19.50 -2.15 5.92
CA PHE A 176 19.81 -1.54 7.21
C PHE A 176 20.74 -2.42 8.06
N ASN A 177 21.38 -3.43 7.46
CA ASN A 177 22.18 -4.43 8.16
C ASN A 177 21.43 -5.12 9.33
N LYS A 178 20.13 -5.38 9.12
CA LYS A 178 19.23 -6.00 10.11
C LYS A 178 18.66 -7.31 9.62
N SER A 179 18.19 -8.13 10.55
CA SER A 179 17.53 -9.41 10.27
C SER A 179 16.31 -9.61 11.14
N THR A 180 15.37 -10.43 10.66
CA THR A 180 14.18 -10.80 11.43
C THR A 180 14.57 -11.65 12.65
N ARG A 181 14.04 -11.29 13.82
CA ARG A 181 14.12 -12.12 15.04
C ARG A 181 12.96 -13.10 15.13
N ARG A 182 11.75 -12.61 14.85
CA ARG A 182 10.53 -13.42 14.87
C ARG A 182 9.40 -12.75 14.10
N TYR A 183 8.47 -13.56 13.64
CA TYR A 183 7.17 -13.15 13.13
C TYR A 183 6.07 -13.37 14.15
N GLY A 184 4.97 -12.64 13.99
CA GLY A 184 3.73 -12.90 14.72
C GLY A 184 2.52 -12.46 13.91
N ILE A 185 1.45 -13.25 13.98
CA ILE A 185 0.13 -12.89 13.44
C ILE A 185 -0.87 -12.98 14.57
N GLU A 186 -1.38 -11.85 15.05
CA GLU A 186 -2.35 -11.85 16.15
C GLU A 186 -3.68 -12.49 15.69
N LYS A 187 -4.26 -13.35 16.56
CA LYS A 187 -5.49 -14.11 16.30
C LYS A 187 -5.38 -14.96 15.04
N PHE A 188 -4.23 -15.60 14.87
CA PHE A 188 -3.97 -16.50 13.74
C PHE A 188 -5.05 -17.57 13.59
N HIS A 189 -5.52 -17.75 12.37
CA HIS A 189 -6.36 -18.86 11.94
C HIS A 189 -6.26 -19.05 10.43
N LEU A 190 -6.78 -20.17 9.93
CA LEU A 190 -7.01 -20.36 8.49
C LEU A 190 -8.36 -19.77 8.09
N LEU A 191 -8.38 -18.92 7.08
CA LEU A 191 -9.58 -18.31 6.52
C LEU A 191 -9.92 -19.00 5.19
N GLU A 192 -11.13 -19.53 5.07
CA GLU A 192 -11.62 -20.10 3.81
C GLU A 192 -12.04 -18.99 2.83
N LYS A 193 -11.85 -19.25 1.52
CA LYS A 193 -12.10 -18.26 0.45
C LYS A 193 -13.53 -17.71 0.44
N GLU A 194 -14.51 -18.50 0.88
CA GLU A 194 -15.91 -18.07 0.99
C GLU A 194 -16.10 -16.86 1.93
N TYR A 195 -15.17 -16.63 2.87
CA TYR A 195 -15.21 -15.51 3.82
C TYR A 195 -14.37 -14.31 3.39
N TYR A 196 -13.58 -14.40 2.31
CA TYR A 196 -12.69 -13.30 1.90
C TYR A 196 -13.45 -12.01 1.58
N GLY A 197 -14.66 -12.11 1.02
CA GLY A 197 -15.49 -10.95 0.71
C GLY A 197 -15.90 -10.10 1.93
N GLN A 198 -15.80 -10.65 3.15
CA GLN A 198 -16.04 -9.90 4.39
C GLN A 198 -14.90 -8.91 4.70
N TYR A 199 -13.69 -9.20 4.21
CA TYR A 199 -12.50 -8.39 4.44
C TYR A 199 -12.13 -7.55 3.22
N LEU A 200 -12.40 -8.07 2.02
CA LEU A 200 -12.07 -7.45 0.73
C LEU A 200 -13.33 -7.17 -0.09
N PRO A 201 -14.22 -6.27 0.37
CA PRO A 201 -15.45 -5.98 -0.36
C PRO A 201 -15.12 -5.41 -1.75
N ASN A 202 -15.90 -5.80 -2.76
CA ASN A 202 -15.76 -5.33 -4.14
C ASN A 202 -14.41 -5.65 -4.82
N SER A 203 -13.63 -6.58 -4.28
CA SER A 203 -12.38 -7.04 -4.89
C SER A 203 -12.60 -8.25 -5.80
N ASP A 204 -11.78 -8.39 -6.85
CA ASP A 204 -11.73 -9.63 -7.63
C ASP A 204 -10.95 -10.71 -6.85
N LEU A 205 -11.67 -11.76 -6.47
CA LEU A 205 -11.14 -12.87 -5.67
C LEU A 205 -10.90 -14.14 -6.51
N SER A 206 -11.07 -14.08 -7.83
CA SER A 206 -10.96 -15.25 -8.72
C SER A 206 -9.63 -16.00 -8.53
N ASP A 207 -8.52 -15.27 -8.56
CA ASP A 207 -7.16 -15.80 -8.45
C ASP A 207 -6.66 -16.03 -7.02
N TYR A 208 -7.47 -15.72 -6.00
CA TYR A 208 -7.06 -15.97 -4.62
C TYR A 208 -7.07 -17.47 -4.29
N PRO A 209 -6.16 -17.96 -3.41
CA PRO A 209 -6.13 -19.36 -3.02
C PRO A 209 -7.41 -19.78 -2.27
N PRO A 210 -7.74 -21.08 -2.22
CA PRO A 210 -8.96 -21.58 -1.58
C PRO A 210 -9.01 -21.33 -0.08
N PHE A 211 -7.86 -21.10 0.57
CA PHE A 211 -7.75 -20.69 1.97
C PHE A 211 -6.49 -19.84 2.17
N SER A 212 -6.39 -19.14 3.30
CA SER A 212 -5.24 -18.31 3.67
C SER A 212 -4.90 -18.36 5.14
N ILE A 213 -3.62 -18.20 5.46
CA ILE A 213 -3.18 -17.74 6.78
C ILE A 213 -3.79 -16.35 7.01
N HIS A 214 -4.52 -16.17 8.10
CA HIS A 214 -5.20 -14.92 8.42
C HIS A 214 -5.04 -14.54 9.90
N GLY A 215 -5.34 -13.29 10.20
CA GLY A 215 -5.25 -12.68 11.53
C GLY A 215 -5.33 -11.16 11.42
N MET A 216 -5.01 -10.43 12.49
CA MET A 216 -5.12 -8.96 12.48
C MET A 216 -4.08 -8.27 11.61
N GLY A 217 -2.87 -8.83 11.52
CA GLY A 217 -1.76 -8.30 10.75
C GLY A 217 -0.50 -9.11 10.96
N VAL A 218 0.52 -8.82 10.17
CA VAL A 218 1.83 -9.46 10.26
C VAL A 218 2.79 -8.53 10.97
N SER A 219 3.23 -8.94 12.15
CA SER A 219 4.29 -8.30 12.91
C SER A 219 5.63 -8.94 12.62
N VAL A 220 6.65 -8.12 12.42
CA VAL A 220 8.05 -8.51 12.26
C VAL A 220 8.84 -7.83 13.36
N ILE A 221 9.45 -8.62 14.22
CA ILE A 221 10.33 -8.12 15.27
C ILE A 221 11.76 -8.34 14.80
N ILE A 222 12.56 -7.30 14.86
CA ILE A 222 13.89 -7.24 14.24
C ILE A 222 14.95 -7.44 15.32
N ASN A 223 16.08 -8.04 14.94
CA ASN A 223 17.26 -8.09 15.80
C ASN A 223 17.88 -6.68 15.95
N GLU A 224 18.42 -6.40 17.13
CA GLU A 224 19.16 -5.14 17.38
C GLU A 224 20.41 -5.05 16.51
#